data_AF-A0A914N0Z9-F1
#
_entry.id   AF-A0A914N0Z9-F1
#
_cell.length_a   1.000
_cell.length_b   1.000
_cell.length_c   1.000
_cell.angle_alpha   90.00
_cell.angle_beta   90.00
_cell.angle_gamma   90.00
#
_symmetry.space_group_name_H-M   'P 1'
#
loop_
_entity.id
_entity.type
_entity.pdbx_description
1 polymer ?
#
loop_
_entity_poly.entity_id
_entity_poly.type
_entity_poly.pdbx_seq_one_letter_code
_entity_poly.pdbx_strand_id
1 'polypeptide(L)'
;MVYYFTSNVVDPPAVLYMGDDKEENELLIKYGWPEDVWFHVDKLSSAHVYLRLQTGQQISDISEDLIEDCCQLVKANSIEGCKLSETDVVYTMWSNLKKTGDMVTGQVGFHKNKDVKKVRVQKQREIINRLNKTKTHATGVDFRQLREQRDMEERQKV
;
A
#
# COMPACT_ATOMS: atom_id res chain seq x y z
N MET A 1 -5.97 2.56 -13.81
CA MET A 1 -7.11 2.09 -12.97
C MET A 1 -6.64 1.84 -11.54
N VAL A 2 -7.51 1.90 -10.53
CA VAL A 2 -7.17 1.59 -9.13
C VAL A 2 -7.96 0.39 -8.66
N TYR A 3 -7.29 -0.57 -8.04
CA TYR A 3 -7.94 -1.70 -7.39
C TYR A 3 -8.07 -1.46 -5.90
N TYR A 4 -9.24 -1.77 -5.34
CA TYR A 4 -9.54 -1.69 -3.91
C TYR A 4 -9.90 -3.08 -3.40
N PHE A 5 -9.51 -3.37 -2.17
CA PHE A 5 -9.82 -4.60 -1.45
C PHE A 5 -10.21 -4.24 -0.02
N THR A 6 -11.07 -5.05 0.57
CA THR A 6 -11.46 -4.91 1.97
C THR A 6 -10.96 -6.12 2.74
N SER A 7 -10.15 -5.88 3.77
CA SER A 7 -9.76 -6.90 4.73
C SER A 7 -10.68 -6.90 5.93
N ASN A 8 -11.29 -8.05 6.19
CA ASN A 8 -12.20 -8.29 7.31
C ASN A 8 -11.50 -9.00 8.49
N VAL A 9 -10.15 -8.99 8.57
CA VAL A 9 -9.42 -9.55 9.74
C VAL A 9 -9.36 -8.59 10.93
N VAL A 10 -9.77 -7.34 10.70
CA VAL A 10 -9.86 -6.30 11.73
C VAL A 10 -11.27 -5.72 11.74
N ASP A 11 -11.65 -5.15 12.87
CA ASP A 11 -12.92 -4.44 13.06
C ASP A 11 -12.63 -3.00 13.51
N PRO A 12 -13.07 -1.97 12.75
CA PRO A 12 -13.77 -2.05 11.46
C PRO A 12 -12.86 -2.54 10.31
N PRO A 13 -13.44 -3.05 9.21
CA PRO A 13 -12.69 -3.58 8.07
C PRO A 13 -11.70 -2.56 7.48
N ALA A 14 -10.50 -3.03 7.15
CA ALA A 14 -9.44 -2.21 6.58
C ALA A 14 -9.55 -2.11 5.05
N VAL A 15 -9.24 -0.92 4.52
CA VAL A 15 -9.19 -0.67 3.08
C VAL A 15 -7.75 -0.77 2.58
N LEU A 16 -7.57 -1.63 1.59
CA LEU A 16 -6.32 -1.86 0.87
C LEU A 16 -6.52 -1.41 -0.58
N TYR A 17 -5.52 -0.82 -1.21
CA TYR A 17 -5.61 -0.47 -2.63
C TYR A 17 -4.25 -0.44 -3.32
N MET A 18 -4.27 -0.55 -4.64
CA MET A 18 -3.07 -0.51 -5.49
C MET A 18 -3.38 0.02 -6.88
N GLY A 19 -2.39 0.65 -7.52
CA GLY A 19 -2.47 1.05 -8.92
C GLY A 19 -2.41 -0.18 -9.83
N ASP A 20 -3.09 -0.09 -10.98
CA ASP A 20 -3.04 -1.13 -12.03
C ASP A 20 -1.67 -1.15 -12.74
N ASP A 21 -1.06 0.03 -12.93
CA ASP A 21 0.25 0.14 -13.55
C ASP A 21 1.16 1.19 -12.89
N LYS A 22 2.32 1.40 -13.51
CA LYS A 22 3.38 2.27 -13.01
C LYS A 22 2.98 3.76 -12.98
N GLU A 23 2.15 4.23 -13.90
CA GLU A 23 1.70 5.62 -13.97
C GLU A 23 0.77 5.93 -12.79
N GLU A 24 -0.18 5.03 -12.50
CA GLU A 24 -1.03 5.10 -11.31
C GLU A 24 -0.22 5.03 -10.02
N ASN A 25 0.82 4.19 -9.98
CA ASN A 25 1.70 4.11 -8.82
C ASN A 25 2.44 5.44 -8.57
N GLU A 26 2.88 6.15 -9.62
CA GLU A 26 3.50 7.48 -9.47
C GLU A 26 2.49 8.51 -8.96
N LEU A 27 1.25 8.48 -9.44
CA LEU A 27 0.18 9.35 -8.94
C LEU A 27 -0.19 9.05 -7.48
N LEU A 28 -0.26 7.78 -7.11
CA LEU A 28 -0.52 7.34 -5.74
C LEU A 28 0.62 7.71 -4.79
N ILE A 29 1.88 7.64 -5.24
CA ILE A 29 3.01 8.16 -4.45
C ILE A 29 2.89 9.68 -4.30
N LYS A 30 2.52 10.40 -5.36
CA LYS A 30 2.47 11.86 -5.32
C LYS A 30 1.33 12.41 -4.47
N TYR A 31 0.17 11.76 -4.48
CA TYR A 31 -1.07 12.24 -3.84
C TYR A 31 -1.61 11.30 -2.77
N GLY A 32 -0.82 10.33 -2.32
CA GLY A 32 -1.14 9.47 -1.17
C GLY A 32 -1.36 10.28 0.10
N TRP A 33 -2.00 9.70 1.10
CA TRP A 33 -2.40 10.37 2.34
C TRP A 33 -1.37 10.13 3.45
N PRO A 34 -1.29 11.01 4.47
CA PRO A 34 -0.38 10.81 5.59
C PRO A 34 -0.68 9.54 6.40
N GLU A 35 -1.93 9.07 6.38
CA GLU A 35 -2.39 7.83 7.02
C GLU A 35 -2.05 6.56 6.23
N ASP A 36 -1.56 6.69 4.99
CA ASP A 36 -1.32 5.52 4.15
C ASP A 36 0.00 4.84 4.54
N VAL A 37 -0.03 3.51 4.63
CA VAL A 37 1.14 2.65 4.81
C VAL A 37 1.41 1.96 3.48
N TRP A 38 2.60 2.15 2.96
CA TRP A 38 3.04 1.61 1.69
C TRP A 38 3.76 0.29 1.88
N PHE A 39 3.47 -0.68 1.01
CA PHE A 39 4.06 -2.02 1.00
C PHE A 39 4.61 -2.36 -0.39
N HIS A 40 5.75 -3.06 -0.42
CA HIS A 40 6.42 -3.48 -1.66
C HIS A 40 7.34 -4.70 -1.42
N VAL A 41 7.50 -5.58 -2.41
CA VAL A 41 8.46 -6.69 -2.31
C VAL A 41 9.89 -6.15 -2.30
N ASP A 42 10.72 -6.59 -1.36
CA ASP A 42 12.11 -6.15 -1.31
C ASP A 42 12.86 -6.57 -2.59
N LYS A 43 13.52 -5.60 -3.25
CA LYS A 43 14.40 -5.79 -4.42
C LYS A 43 13.77 -6.40 -5.68
N LEU A 44 12.47 -6.69 -5.70
CA LEU A 44 11.77 -7.26 -6.85
C LEU A 44 10.71 -6.30 -7.36
N SER A 45 10.45 -6.35 -8.66
CA SER A 45 9.36 -5.56 -9.25
C SER A 45 8.01 -6.07 -8.73
N SER A 46 7.23 -5.21 -8.09
CA SER A 46 5.91 -5.54 -7.56
C SER A 46 4.96 -4.36 -7.55
N ALA A 47 3.66 -4.63 -7.42
CA ALA A 47 2.67 -3.61 -7.18
C ALA A 47 2.98 -2.83 -5.87
N HIS A 48 2.57 -1.56 -5.84
CA HIS A 48 2.57 -0.74 -4.63
C HIS A 48 1.21 -0.89 -3.96
N VAL A 49 1.15 -1.61 -2.84
CA VAL A 49 -0.08 -1.75 -2.05
C VAL A 49 -0.05 -0.72 -0.94
N TYR A 50 -1.20 -0.11 -0.70
CA TYR A 50 -1.42 0.86 0.35
C TYR A 50 -2.50 0.35 1.30
N LEU A 51 -2.23 0.45 2.60
CA LEU A 51 -3.21 0.31 3.66
C LEU A 51 -3.53 1.71 4.19
N ARG A 52 -4.80 2.10 4.21
CA ARG A 52 -5.22 3.37 4.82
C ARG A 52 -5.54 3.17 6.29
N LEU A 53 -4.75 3.78 7.17
CA LEU A 53 -5.02 3.78 8.60
C LEU A 53 -6.20 4.70 8.96
N GLN A 54 -6.84 4.40 10.09
CA GLN A 54 -7.83 5.32 10.65
C GLN A 54 -7.15 6.55 11.25
N THR A 55 -7.90 7.66 11.35
CA THR A 55 -7.40 8.89 11.96
C THR A 55 -6.90 8.60 13.39
N GLY A 56 -5.63 8.91 13.64
CA GLY A 56 -4.98 8.71 14.94
C GLY A 56 -4.33 7.34 15.15
N GLN A 57 -4.53 6.38 14.23
CA GLN A 57 -3.87 5.07 14.30
C GLN A 57 -2.41 5.18 13.82
N GLN A 58 -1.51 4.45 14.49
CA GLN A 58 -0.10 4.39 14.12
C GLN A 58 0.27 3.07 13.43
N ILE A 59 1.41 3.06 12.73
CA ILE A 59 1.95 1.85 12.10
C ILE A 59 2.27 0.72 13.09
N SER A 60 2.41 1.02 14.38
CA SER A 60 2.54 0.04 15.46
C SER A 60 1.25 -0.67 15.80
N ASP A 61 0.11 -0.06 15.46
CA ASP A 61 -1.22 -0.51 15.89
C ASP A 61 -1.89 -1.42 14.85
N ILE A 62 -1.16 -1.76 13.77
CA ILE A 62 -1.60 -2.66 12.73
C ILE A 62 -1.41 -4.10 13.24
N SER A 63 -2.47 -4.90 13.21
CA SER A 63 -2.38 -6.32 13.60
C SER A 63 -1.48 -7.10 12.64
N GLU A 64 -0.86 -8.16 13.16
CA GLU A 64 -0.02 -9.07 12.36
C GLU A 64 -0.82 -9.69 11.20
N ASP A 65 -2.09 -10.05 11.43
CA ASP A 65 -2.98 -10.59 10.39
C ASP A 65 -3.23 -9.58 9.26
N LEU A 66 -3.37 -8.29 9.58
CA LEU A 66 -3.58 -7.26 8.56
C LEU A 66 -2.28 -6.95 7.80
N ILE A 67 -1.13 -7.00 8.48
CA ILE A 67 0.18 -6.92 7.81
C ILE A 67 0.33 -8.09 6.84
N GLU A 68 -0.01 -9.31 7.27
CA GLU A 68 0.06 -10.51 6.43
C GLU A 68 -0.84 -10.37 5.19
N ASP A 69 -2.06 -9.85 5.33
CA ASP A 69 -2.93 -9.55 4.18
C ASP A 69 -2.28 -8.61 3.17
N CYS A 70 -1.69 -7.51 3.63
CA CYS A 70 -0.98 -6.57 2.78
C CYS A 70 0.18 -7.25 2.05
N CYS A 71 1.01 -7.99 2.80
CA CYS A 71 2.20 -8.63 2.26
C CYS A 71 1.87 -9.75 1.27
N GLN A 72 0.83 -10.55 1.53
CA GLN A 72 0.34 -11.54 0.57
C GLN A 72 -0.09 -10.84 -0.72
N LEU A 73 -0.88 -9.76 -0.63
CA LEU A 73 -1.37 -9.04 -1.78
C LEU A 73 -0.23 -8.49 -2.64
N VAL A 74 0.77 -7.88 -2.01
CA VAL A 74 1.99 -7.41 -2.68
C VAL A 74 2.75 -8.55 -3.36
N LYS A 75 2.99 -9.65 -2.63
CA LYS A 75 3.68 -10.84 -3.16
C LYS A 75 2.95 -11.44 -4.36
N ALA A 76 1.62 -11.53 -4.29
CA ALA A 76 0.80 -12.07 -5.37
C ALA A 76 0.83 -11.20 -6.63
N ASN A 77 1.01 -9.88 -6.46
CA ASN A 77 1.12 -8.91 -7.54
C ASN A 77 2.59 -8.50 -7.83
N SER A 78 3.54 -9.40 -7.57
CA SER A 78 4.93 -9.27 -7.99
C SER A 78 5.24 -10.10 -9.23
N ILE A 79 6.07 -9.56 -10.14
CA ILE A 79 6.45 -10.24 -11.39
C ILE A 79 7.18 -11.55 -11.09
N GLU A 80 8.16 -11.50 -10.19
CA GLU A 80 8.99 -12.64 -9.80
C GLU A 80 8.59 -13.18 -8.41
N GLY A 81 8.24 -12.28 -7.48
CA GLY A 81 7.93 -12.64 -6.09
C GLY A 81 6.74 -13.59 -5.94
N CYS A 82 5.80 -13.58 -6.88
CA CYS A 82 4.63 -14.48 -6.86
C CYS A 82 4.98 -15.96 -7.10
N LYS A 83 6.14 -16.24 -7.73
CA LYS A 83 6.63 -17.59 -8.06
C LYS A 83 7.50 -18.18 -6.96
N LEU A 84 8.13 -17.33 -6.15
CA LEU A 84 8.97 -17.75 -5.03
C LEU A 84 8.12 -18.30 -3.88
N SER A 85 8.64 -19.32 -3.19
CA SER A 85 8.00 -19.89 -1.98
C SER A 85 7.82 -18.83 -0.90
N GLU A 86 8.83 -17.99 -0.74
CA GLU A 86 8.88 -16.89 0.23
C GLU A 86 9.57 -15.66 -0.36
N THR A 87 9.24 -14.48 0.17
CA THR A 87 9.82 -13.18 -0.22
C THR A 87 9.88 -12.27 0.98
N ASP A 88 10.87 -11.39 1.03
CA ASP A 88 10.85 -10.26 1.95
C ASP A 88 9.92 -9.17 1.40
N VAL A 89 9.06 -8.62 2.25
CA VAL A 89 8.23 -7.44 1.96
C VAL A 89 8.67 -6.32 2.89
N VAL A 90 8.82 -5.12 2.35
CA VAL A 90 9.10 -3.90 3.11
C VAL A 90 7.84 -3.05 3.20
N TYR A 91 7.70 -2.36 4.32
CA TYR A 91 6.60 -1.42 4.52
C TYR A 91 6.99 -0.24 5.41
N THR A 92 6.39 0.91 5.14
CA THR A 92 6.64 2.16 5.87
C THR A 92 5.48 3.14 5.63
N MET A 93 5.40 4.20 6.43
CA MET A 93 4.42 5.26 6.20
C MET A 93 4.68 5.92 4.85
N TRP A 94 3.62 6.31 4.13
CA TRP A 94 3.70 7.05 2.88
C TRP A 94 4.55 8.33 3.02
N SER A 95 4.45 9.00 4.17
CA SER A 95 5.25 10.19 4.50
C SER A 95 6.77 9.95 4.59
N ASN A 96 7.21 8.70 4.67
CA ASN A 96 8.61 8.32 4.64
C ASN A 96 9.14 8.02 3.22
N LEU A 97 8.25 7.93 2.22
CA LEU A 97 8.65 7.73 0.83
C LEU A 97 9.31 8.99 0.29
N LYS A 98 10.46 8.80 -0.36
CA LYS A 98 11.22 9.86 -1.03
C LYS A 98 11.25 9.58 -2.52
N LYS A 99 10.63 10.45 -3.30
CA LYS A 99 10.71 10.45 -4.77
C LYS A 99 11.33 11.76 -5.22
N THR A 100 12.44 11.69 -5.95
CA THR A 100 13.09 12.87 -6.57
C THR A 100 12.95 12.79 -8.09
N GLY A 101 13.00 13.94 -8.77
CA GLY A 101 12.69 14.02 -10.21
C GLY A 101 13.69 13.31 -11.13
N ASP A 102 14.87 12.98 -10.61
CA ASP A 102 15.92 12.19 -11.25
C ASP A 102 15.70 10.68 -11.15
N MET A 103 14.77 10.23 -10.30
CA MET A 103 14.51 8.80 -10.10
C MET A 103 13.64 8.24 -11.24
N VAL A 104 14.04 7.08 -11.76
CA VAL A 104 13.29 6.39 -12.82
C VAL A 104 11.89 6.01 -12.32
N THR A 105 10.91 5.93 -13.22
CA THR A 105 9.56 5.46 -12.93
C THR A 105 9.58 4.13 -12.18
N GLY A 106 8.86 4.04 -11.06
CA GLY A 106 8.84 2.88 -10.17
C GLY A 106 9.95 2.83 -9.12
N GLN A 107 11.02 3.62 -9.27
CA GLN A 107 12.05 3.71 -8.22
C GLN A 107 11.57 4.58 -7.06
N VAL A 108 11.63 4.07 -5.83
CA VAL A 108 11.24 4.79 -4.62
C VAL A 108 12.38 4.74 -3.61
N GLY A 109 12.70 5.87 -2.99
CA GLY A 109 13.65 5.97 -1.88
C GLY A 109 12.95 6.19 -0.56
N PHE A 110 13.71 6.30 0.52
CA PHE A 110 13.18 6.56 1.86
C PHE A 110 13.87 7.77 2.49
N HIS A 111 13.10 8.58 3.24
CA HIS A 111 13.66 9.68 4.04
C HIS A 111 14.45 9.14 5.23
N LYS A 112 13.91 8.11 5.90
CA LYS A 112 14.50 7.45 7.07
C LYS A 112 14.46 5.94 6.90
N ASN A 113 15.61 5.34 6.56
CA ASN A 113 15.74 3.89 6.39
C ASN A 113 15.40 3.09 7.66
N LYS A 114 15.61 3.68 8.84
CA LYS A 114 15.27 3.06 10.14
C LYS A 114 13.76 2.89 10.38
N ASP A 115 12.93 3.66 9.66
CA ASP A 115 11.48 3.62 9.79
C ASP A 115 10.85 2.67 8.73
N VAL A 116 11.70 1.96 7.96
CA VAL A 116 11.29 0.91 7.04
C VAL A 116 11.32 -0.42 7.79
N LYS A 117 10.15 -1.05 7.87
CA LYS A 117 9.99 -2.38 8.47
C LYS A 117 10.09 -3.45 7.37
N LYS A 118 10.56 -4.65 7.72
CA LYS A 118 10.69 -5.78 6.82
C LYS A 118 10.11 -7.03 7.46
N VAL A 119 9.33 -7.80 6.69
CA VAL A 119 8.75 -9.08 7.09
C VAL A 119 9.00 -10.12 6.00
N ARG A 120 9.36 -11.35 6.39
CA ARG A 120 9.50 -12.50 5.50
C ARG A 120 8.12 -13.16 5.36
N VAL A 121 7.64 -13.30 4.13
CA VAL A 121 6.28 -13.80 3.85
C VAL A 121 6.32 -15.03 2.96
N GLN A 122 5.72 -16.10 3.45
CA GLN A 122 5.51 -17.36 2.72
C GLN A 122 4.20 -17.31 1.96
N LYS A 123 4.10 -17.97 0.80
CA LYS A 123 2.89 -17.89 -0.03
C LYS A 123 1.65 -18.51 0.65
N GLN A 124 0.62 -17.72 0.92
CA GLN A 124 -0.67 -18.18 1.46
C GLN A 124 -1.83 -17.89 0.50
N ARG A 125 -2.32 -18.92 -0.20
CA ARG A 125 -3.37 -18.76 -1.23
C ARG A 125 -4.73 -18.38 -0.65
N GLU A 126 -5.03 -18.80 0.57
CA GLU A 126 -6.33 -18.59 1.22
C GLU A 126 -6.60 -17.10 1.46
N ILE A 127 -5.57 -16.36 1.90
CA ILE A 127 -5.62 -14.91 2.10
C ILE A 127 -5.94 -14.19 0.79
N ILE A 128 -5.22 -14.52 -0.29
CA ILE A 128 -5.45 -13.94 -1.61
C ILE A 128 -6.85 -14.25 -2.14
N ASN A 129 -7.30 -15.49 -1.99
CA ASN A 129 -8.64 -15.88 -2.42
C ASN A 129 -9.73 -15.11 -1.66
N ARG A 130 -9.52 -14.84 -0.36
CA ARG A 130 -10.43 -14.03 0.45
C ARG A 130 -10.43 -12.57 0.01
N LEU A 131 -9.25 -11.95 -0.16
CA LEU A 131 -9.13 -10.56 -0.61
C LEU A 131 -9.72 -10.35 -2.01
N ASN A 132 -9.52 -11.30 -2.93
CA ASN A 132 -10.07 -11.19 -4.28
C ASN A 132 -11.61 -11.22 -4.32
N LYS A 133 -12.29 -11.75 -3.29
CA LYS A 133 -13.76 -11.69 -3.19
C LYS A 133 -14.27 -10.28 -2.92
N THR A 134 -13.45 -9.42 -2.31
CA THR A 134 -13.78 -8.01 -2.01
C THR A 134 -13.13 -7.05 -3.01
N LYS A 135 -12.47 -7.57 -4.06
CA LYS A 135 -11.79 -6.77 -5.08
C LYS A 135 -12.82 -5.95 -5.88
N THR A 136 -12.66 -4.65 -5.85
CA THR A 136 -13.37 -3.70 -6.71
C THR A 136 -12.36 -2.83 -7.46
N HIS A 137 -12.82 -2.05 -8.42
CA HIS A 137 -11.96 -1.16 -9.19
C HIS A 137 -12.64 0.18 -9.47
N ALA A 138 -11.82 1.23 -9.62
CA ALA A 138 -12.26 2.54 -10.05
C ALA A 138 -11.40 3.04 -11.22
N THR A 139 -12.05 3.68 -12.18
CA THR A 139 -11.43 4.32 -13.35
C THR A 139 -11.58 5.83 -13.25
N GLY A 140 -10.66 6.59 -13.88
CA GLY A 140 -10.72 8.05 -13.87
C GLY A 140 -10.59 8.69 -12.48
N VAL A 141 -9.87 8.05 -11.56
CA VAL A 141 -9.69 8.56 -10.19
C VAL A 141 -8.77 9.78 -10.20
N ASP A 142 -9.31 10.95 -9.82
CA ASP A 142 -8.51 12.15 -9.59
C ASP A 142 -7.91 12.13 -8.18
N PHE A 143 -6.73 11.53 -8.04
CA PHE A 143 -6.03 11.45 -6.75
C PHE A 143 -5.68 12.81 -6.17
N ARG A 144 -5.43 13.81 -7.03
CA ARG A 144 -5.10 15.16 -6.57
C ARG A 144 -6.33 15.77 -5.90
N GLN A 145 -7.49 15.69 -6.54
CA GLN A 145 -8.74 16.17 -5.96
C GLN A 145 -9.07 15.45 -4.64
N LEU A 146 -8.89 14.13 -4.59
CA LEU A 146 -9.10 13.35 -3.35
C LEU A 146 -8.19 13.82 -2.21
N ARG A 147 -6.91 14.10 -2.52
CA ARG A 147 -5.95 14.61 -1.54
C ARG A 147 -6.31 16.02 -1.07
N GLU A 148 -6.66 16.92 -2.00
CA GLU A 148 -7.06 18.29 -1.71
C GLU A 148 -8.33 18.34 -0.85
N GLN A 149 -9.32 17.47 -1.13
CA GLN A 149 -10.54 17.35 -0.34
C GLN A 149 -10.23 16.86 1.09
N ARG A 150 -9.44 15.78 1.24
CA ARG A 150 -9.02 15.29 2.56
C ARG A 150 -8.30 16.37 3.37
N ASP A 151 -7.37 17.09 2.75
CA ASP A 151 -6.63 18.16 3.42
C ASP A 151 -7.53 19.36 3.80
N MET A 152 -8.58 19.63 3.03
CA MET A 152 -9.58 20.65 3.38
C MET A 152 -10.43 20.21 4.58
N GLU A 153 -10.93 18.99 4.58
CA GLU A 153 -11.74 18.43 5.67
C GLU A 153 -10.96 18.41 6.99
N GLU A 154 -9.67 18.04 6.95
CA GLU A 154 -8.81 18.05 8.13
C GLU A 154 -8.56 19.47 8.68
N ARG A 155 -8.46 20.49 7.82
CA ARG A 155 -8.35 21.90 8.26
C ARG A 155 -9.62 22.41 8.92
N GLN A 156 -10.79 21.89 8.56
CA GLN A 156 -12.07 22.29 9.15
C GLN A 156 -12.33 21.64 10.53
N LYS A 157 -11.59 20.58 10.86
CA LYS A 157 -11.66 19.91 12.18
C LYS A 157 -10.82 20.59 13.26
N VAL A 158 -9.95 21.54 12.87
CA VAL A 158 -9.10 22.36 13.75
C VAL A 158 -9.79 23.67 14.09
#